data_AF-A0A537TJF0-F1
#
_entry.id   AF-A0A537TJF0-F1
#
_cell.length_a   1.000
_cell.length_b   1.000
_cell.length_c   1.000
_cell.angle_alpha   90.00
_cell.angle_beta   90.00
_cell.angle_gamma   90.00
#
_symmetry.space_group_name_H-M   'P 1'
#
loop_
_entity.id
_entity.type
_entity.pdbx_description
1 polymer ?
#
loop_
_entity_poly.entity_id
_entity_poly.type
_entity_poly.pdbx_seq_one_letter_code
_entity_poly.pdbx_strand_id
1 'polypeptide(L)'
;MAPTGTVASGVGNSSPPNPAARSSSRSRTRDATRPASSSIPTSLPPSRKGSVMRLLHLAWPHLPLRLERATSSSFPAGPVILGGQPWEPGTVLDANLEARAFGVRRGLPLGEAHKLAPEATFLSVDPERSRAAFERALDALGAFSPAVEGEPDPTADAFGTAYLGIEGLDRLWGGERRLVERIAEALEPILPGPPRAGIAATRFGASVAALTARYELPGCRVAFAAVPDDHATPRERDDPGAEAVFLAPLPLDLLPADDETRSRFRLFGLRRMGELAALPRSAIRARFGEEGGFLHALTRGEDP
;
A
#
# COMPACT_ATOMS: atom_id res chain seq x y z
N MET A 1 -13.66 -88.96 13.77
CA MET A 1 -14.95 -88.28 14.04
C MET A 1 -15.47 -87.71 12.73
N ALA A 2 -16.36 -88.45 12.06
CA ALA A 2 -17.34 -87.91 11.13
C ALA A 2 -18.64 -87.66 11.93
N PRO A 3 -19.76 -87.20 11.36
CA PRO A 3 -20.02 -86.29 10.23
C PRO A 3 -21.11 -85.25 10.60
N THR A 4 -21.58 -84.45 9.62
CA THR A 4 -22.97 -83.95 9.35
C THR A 4 -22.85 -82.53 8.78
N GLY A 5 -23.26 -82.22 7.53
CA GLY A 5 -24.57 -82.46 6.91
C GLY A 5 -25.55 -81.45 7.50
N THR A 6 -26.35 -80.64 6.81
CA THR A 6 -26.97 -80.75 5.49
C THR A 6 -27.75 -79.44 5.26
N VAL A 7 -27.54 -78.83 4.08
CA VAL A 7 -28.52 -78.34 3.09
C VAL A 7 -29.90 -77.79 3.54
N ALA A 8 -30.27 -76.60 3.03
CA ALA A 8 -31.39 -76.36 2.08
C ALA A 8 -32.27 -75.10 2.31
N SER A 9 -32.41 -74.33 1.22
CA SER A 9 -33.62 -73.63 0.71
C SER A 9 -34.18 -72.45 1.51
N GLY A 10 -34.13 -71.22 0.99
CA GLY A 10 -35.05 -70.65 -0.02
C GLY A 10 -35.78 -69.46 0.66
N VAL A 11 -36.32 -68.40 0.05
CA VAL A 11 -36.70 -67.98 -1.30
C VAL A 11 -36.96 -66.46 -1.22
N GLY A 12 -36.70 -65.71 -2.31
CA GLY A 12 -37.34 -64.42 -2.65
C GLY A 12 -36.79 -63.19 -1.90
N ASN A 13 -36.64 -62.00 -2.47
CA ASN A 13 -37.23 -61.38 -3.65
C ASN A 13 -36.27 -60.21 -4.02
N SER A 14 -35.86 -60.06 -5.27
CA SER A 14 -36.50 -59.22 -6.31
C SER A 14 -35.60 -58.03 -6.70
N SER A 15 -34.93 -58.24 -7.83
CA SER A 15 -34.71 -57.30 -8.94
C SER A 15 -33.65 -56.18 -8.89
N PRO A 16 -33.08 -55.86 -10.08
CA PRO A 16 -31.79 -55.18 -10.29
C PRO A 16 -32.02 -53.83 -11.03
N PRO A 17 -31.17 -53.42 -12.01
CA PRO A 17 -29.84 -52.81 -11.93
C PRO A 17 -29.88 -51.34 -12.43
N ASN A 18 -28.81 -50.56 -12.24
CA ASN A 18 -28.07 -50.00 -13.39
C ASN A 18 -26.77 -49.29 -12.97
N PRO A 19 -25.62 -49.63 -13.58
CA PRO A 19 -24.39 -48.87 -13.51
C PRO A 19 -24.24 -47.94 -14.72
N ALA A 20 -23.83 -46.70 -14.50
CA ALA A 20 -23.30 -45.80 -15.52
C ALA A 20 -22.41 -44.77 -14.80
N ALA A 21 -21.24 -44.36 -15.26
CA ALA A 21 -20.39 -44.81 -16.35
C ALA A 21 -18.99 -44.25 -16.01
N ARG A 22 -17.96 -45.04 -16.31
CA ARG A 22 -16.56 -44.59 -16.25
C ARG A 22 -16.19 -43.77 -17.48
N SER A 23 -15.36 -42.76 -17.23
CA SER A 23 -14.33 -42.19 -18.13
C SER A 23 -14.87 -41.39 -19.33
N SER A 24 -14.29 -40.26 -19.75
CA SER A 24 -12.88 -39.88 -19.72
C SER A 24 -12.73 -38.38 -20.06
N SER A 25 -11.67 -37.79 -19.49
CA SER A 25 -10.81 -36.75 -20.07
C SER A 25 -11.44 -35.53 -20.76
N ARG A 26 -11.26 -34.36 -20.14
CA ARG A 26 -10.59 -33.22 -20.81
C ARG A 26 -9.99 -32.27 -19.78
N SER A 27 -8.68 -32.36 -19.71
CA SER A 27 -7.74 -31.36 -19.23
C SER A 27 -8.10 -29.94 -19.68
N ARG A 28 -8.33 -29.04 -18.72
CA ARG A 28 -8.08 -27.61 -18.88
C ARG A 28 -7.20 -27.17 -17.72
N THR A 29 -5.97 -26.87 -18.10
CA THR A 29 -4.93 -26.20 -17.33
C THR A 29 -5.48 -24.93 -16.69
N ARG A 30 -5.27 -24.81 -15.38
CA ARG A 30 -5.54 -23.62 -14.59
C ARG A 30 -4.64 -22.50 -15.09
N ASP A 31 -5.27 -21.45 -15.57
CA ASP A 31 -4.60 -20.21 -15.94
C ASP A 31 -4.13 -19.49 -14.67
N ALA A 32 -2.92 -18.99 -14.72
CA ALA A 32 -2.18 -18.45 -13.59
C ALA A 32 -2.80 -17.13 -13.12
N THR A 33 -3.10 -17.05 -11.84
CA THR A 33 -3.58 -15.85 -11.16
C THR A 33 -2.47 -14.79 -11.20
N ARG A 34 -2.66 -13.75 -12.02
CA ARG A 34 -1.86 -12.51 -12.00
C ARG A 34 -1.89 -11.91 -10.59
N PRO A 35 -0.75 -11.44 -10.04
CA PRO A 35 -0.79 -10.60 -8.85
C PRO A 35 -1.49 -9.29 -9.19
N ALA A 36 -2.40 -8.88 -8.30
CA ALA A 36 -3.22 -7.70 -8.44
C ALA A 36 -2.35 -6.43 -8.45
N SER A 37 -2.63 -5.56 -9.41
CA SER A 37 -2.11 -4.20 -9.49
C SER A 37 -2.51 -3.43 -8.23
N SER A 38 -1.56 -2.69 -7.64
CA SER A 38 -1.80 -1.81 -6.50
C SER A 38 -2.77 -0.68 -6.90
N SER A 39 -4.06 -0.87 -6.63
CA SER A 39 -5.09 0.14 -6.86
C SER A 39 -5.11 1.13 -5.70
N ILE A 40 -4.82 2.41 -5.98
CA ILE A 40 -5.13 3.52 -5.07
C ILE A 40 -6.66 3.63 -5.00
N PRO A 41 -7.30 3.55 -3.81
CA PRO A 41 -8.75 3.70 -3.73
C PRO A 41 -9.16 5.16 -4.03
N THR A 42 -10.00 5.30 -5.05
CA THR A 42 -10.56 6.55 -5.55
C THR A 42 -11.94 6.77 -4.92
N SER A 43 -12.09 7.66 -3.94
CA SER A 43 -13.14 8.70 -3.96
C SER A 43 -13.27 9.44 -2.62
N LEU A 44 -12.87 10.72 -2.65
CA LEU A 44 -13.36 11.77 -1.74
C LEU A 44 -14.45 12.55 -2.51
N PRO A 45 -15.52 13.04 -1.87
CA PRO A 45 -16.60 13.75 -2.57
C PRO A 45 -16.11 15.03 -3.28
N PRO A 46 -16.75 15.44 -4.40
CA PRO A 46 -16.35 16.64 -5.14
C PRO A 46 -16.54 17.92 -4.31
N SER A 47 -15.49 18.74 -4.21
CA SER A 47 -15.53 20.00 -3.46
C SER A 47 -16.40 21.07 -4.14
N ARG A 48 -16.91 21.99 -3.31
CA ARG A 48 -17.64 23.20 -3.72
C ARG A 48 -16.71 24.12 -4.53
N LYS A 49 -17.25 24.68 -5.62
CA LYS A 49 -16.59 25.70 -6.44
C LYS A 49 -16.01 26.83 -5.57
N GLY A 50 -14.68 26.93 -5.54
CA GLY A 50 -13.91 28.01 -4.91
C GLY A 50 -13.09 27.61 -3.68
N SER A 51 -13.16 26.35 -3.23
CA SER A 51 -12.36 25.82 -2.13
C SER A 51 -11.27 24.88 -2.69
N VAL A 52 -10.03 25.10 -2.26
CA VAL A 52 -8.82 24.44 -2.75
C VAL A 52 -8.64 23.16 -1.95
N MET A 53 -8.63 22.01 -2.64
CA MET A 53 -8.29 20.75 -2.00
C MET A 53 -6.86 20.82 -1.46
N ARG A 54 -6.72 20.77 -0.13
CA ARG A 54 -5.43 20.68 0.56
C ARG A 54 -5.43 19.38 1.37
N LEU A 55 -4.52 18.49 1.01
CA LEU A 55 -4.47 17.12 1.54
C LEU A 55 -3.18 16.92 2.33
N LEU A 56 -3.32 16.43 3.56
CA LEU A 56 -2.22 15.93 4.38
C LEU A 56 -2.20 14.40 4.27
N HIS A 57 -1.06 13.86 3.85
CA HIS A 57 -0.76 12.44 3.93
C HIS A 57 0.16 12.16 5.11
N LEU A 58 -0.24 11.23 5.96
CA LEU A 58 0.54 10.71 7.07
C LEU A 58 0.91 9.26 6.78
N ALA A 59 2.20 8.95 6.81
CA ALA A 59 2.69 7.60 6.63
C ALA A 59 3.51 7.15 7.84
N TRP A 60 3.25 5.94 8.34
CA TRP A 60 4.12 5.23 9.27
C TRP A 60 4.80 4.09 8.52
N PRO A 61 5.98 4.35 7.90
CA PRO A 61 6.72 3.29 7.23
C PRO A 61 6.96 2.13 8.19
N HIS A 62 6.72 0.91 7.70
CA HIS A 62 6.86 -0.31 8.47
C HIS A 62 6.03 -0.37 9.75
N LEU A 63 4.80 0.16 9.73
CA LEU A 63 3.92 0.17 10.90
C LEU A 63 3.72 -1.23 11.52
N PRO A 64 3.49 -2.31 10.75
CA PRO A 64 3.37 -3.66 11.33
C PRO A 64 4.59 -4.07 12.16
N LEU A 65 5.80 -3.85 11.65
CA LEU A 65 7.04 -4.13 12.39
C LEU A 65 7.19 -3.27 13.63
N ARG A 66 6.81 -2.00 13.55
CA ARG A 66 6.91 -1.08 14.69
C ARG A 66 5.95 -1.47 15.80
N LEU A 67 4.73 -1.88 15.46
CA LEU A 67 3.73 -2.36 16.42
C LEU A 67 4.20 -3.64 17.12
N GLU A 68 4.67 -4.61 16.34
CA GLU A 68 5.17 -5.87 16.90
C GLU A 68 6.36 -5.62 17.84
N ARG A 69 7.31 -4.80 17.40
CA ARG A 69 8.48 -4.42 18.21
C ARG A 69 8.11 -3.67 19.49
N ALA A 70 7.09 -2.82 19.46
CA ALA A 70 6.65 -2.06 20.63
C ALA A 70 5.99 -2.94 21.70
N THR A 71 5.36 -4.05 21.30
CA THR A 71 4.71 -5.00 22.22
C THR A 71 5.60 -6.18 22.62
N SER A 72 6.68 -6.43 21.87
CA SER A 72 7.63 -7.51 22.11
C SER A 72 8.59 -7.17 23.26
N SER A 73 8.65 -8.03 24.28
CA SER A 73 9.66 -7.94 25.35
C SER A 73 11.07 -8.29 24.88
N SER A 74 11.18 -9.15 23.85
CA SER A 74 12.43 -9.54 23.22
C SER A 74 12.23 -9.63 21.71
N PHE A 75 12.58 -8.56 21.00
CA PHE A 75 12.53 -8.53 19.54
C PHE A 75 13.79 -9.16 18.93
N PRO A 76 13.70 -10.04 17.92
CA PRO A 76 14.86 -10.72 17.36
C PRO A 76 15.91 -9.73 16.82
N ALA A 77 17.18 -10.07 17.04
CA ALA A 77 18.29 -9.47 16.29
C ALA A 77 18.43 -10.21 14.95
N GLY A 78 18.78 -9.49 13.88
CA GLY A 78 18.94 -10.09 12.55
C GLY A 78 17.78 -9.80 11.59
N PRO A 79 17.71 -10.52 10.45
CA PRO A 79 16.62 -10.40 9.50
C PRO A 79 15.29 -10.88 10.08
N VAL A 80 14.24 -10.06 9.98
CA VAL A 80 12.90 -10.34 10.52
C VAL A 80 11.85 -10.15 9.44
N ILE A 81 10.94 -11.13 9.36
CA ILE A 81 9.83 -11.18 8.40
C ILE A 81 8.53 -11.37 9.19
N LEU A 82 7.56 -10.50 8.95
CA LEU A 82 6.19 -10.62 9.46
C LEU A 82 5.28 -11.22 8.41
N GLY A 83 4.43 -12.15 8.81
CA GLY A 83 3.38 -12.69 7.93
C GLY A 83 2.97 -14.13 8.23
N GLY A 84 3.58 -14.77 9.23
CA GLY A 84 3.36 -16.18 9.55
C GLY A 84 4.61 -17.01 9.31
N GLN A 85 4.46 -18.33 9.38
CA GLN A 85 5.56 -19.28 9.18
C GLN A 85 5.83 -19.56 7.69
N PRO A 86 7.06 -19.95 7.28
CA PRO A 86 7.41 -20.22 5.89
C PRO A 86 6.53 -21.25 5.17
N TRP A 87 5.98 -22.21 5.90
CA TRP A 87 5.14 -23.30 5.38
C TRP A 87 3.64 -22.97 5.40
N GLU A 88 3.24 -21.83 5.96
CA GLU A 88 1.85 -21.40 5.98
C GLU A 88 1.47 -20.74 4.65
N PRO A 89 0.21 -20.88 4.21
CA PRO A 89 -0.28 -20.10 3.10
C PRO A 89 -0.33 -18.61 3.51
N GLY A 90 0.36 -17.76 2.76
CA GLY A 90 0.41 -16.34 3.08
C GLY A 90 1.51 -15.60 2.33
N THR A 91 1.54 -14.29 2.56
CA THR A 91 2.54 -13.39 2.01
C THR A 91 3.18 -12.59 3.13
N VAL A 92 4.37 -12.06 2.85
CA VAL A 92 5.07 -11.16 3.76
C VAL A 92 4.21 -9.90 3.96
N LEU A 93 3.84 -9.62 5.21
CA LEU A 93 3.18 -8.38 5.60
C LEU A 93 4.21 -7.25 5.70
N ASP A 94 5.35 -7.51 6.32
CA ASP A 94 6.45 -6.53 6.38
C ASP A 94 7.78 -7.22 6.68
N ALA A 95 8.88 -6.55 6.39
CA ALA A 95 10.23 -7.08 6.58
C ALA A 95 11.20 -5.95 6.96
N ASN A 96 12.13 -6.23 7.87
CA ASN A 96 13.10 -5.23 8.31
C ASN A 96 14.18 -4.98 7.22
N LEU A 97 15.04 -3.99 7.45
CA LEU A 97 16.05 -3.60 6.46
C LEU A 97 16.98 -4.76 6.09
N GLU A 98 17.36 -5.59 7.06
CA GLU A 98 18.23 -6.74 6.86
C GLU A 98 17.56 -7.81 5.97
N ALA A 99 16.30 -8.17 6.23
CA ALA A 99 15.54 -9.08 5.37
C ALA A 99 15.33 -8.49 3.95
N ARG A 100 15.09 -7.17 3.85
CA ARG A 100 14.95 -6.48 2.57
C ARG A 100 16.24 -6.47 1.75
N ALA A 101 17.40 -6.52 2.39
CA ALA A 101 18.69 -6.63 1.70
C ALA A 101 18.81 -7.94 0.90
N PHE A 102 18.13 -9.00 1.34
CA PHE A 102 18.03 -10.28 0.62
C PHE A 102 16.94 -10.30 -0.46
N GLY A 103 16.26 -9.17 -0.69
CA GLY A 103 15.21 -9.07 -1.70
C GLY A 103 13.80 -9.40 -1.19
N VAL A 104 13.63 -9.67 0.11
CA VAL A 104 12.31 -9.88 0.70
C VAL A 104 11.50 -8.58 0.64
N ARG A 105 10.26 -8.67 0.14
CA ARG A 105 9.34 -7.53 0.03
C ARG A 105 7.95 -7.92 0.49
N ARG A 106 7.15 -6.92 0.89
CA ARG A 106 5.73 -7.11 1.17
C ARG A 106 5.04 -7.74 -0.05
N GLY A 107 4.09 -8.63 0.20
CA GLY A 107 3.35 -9.36 -0.84
C GLY A 107 4.07 -10.60 -1.40
N LEU A 108 5.35 -10.80 -1.09
CA LEU A 108 6.08 -12.01 -1.50
C LEU A 108 5.52 -13.23 -0.76
N PRO A 109 5.30 -14.39 -1.41
CA PRO A 109 4.90 -15.62 -0.70
C PRO A 109 5.92 -16.00 0.39
N LEU A 110 5.46 -16.42 1.57
CA LEU A 110 6.34 -16.72 2.70
C LEU A 110 7.39 -17.78 2.38
N GLY A 111 7.01 -18.83 1.64
CA GLY A 111 7.95 -19.85 1.19
C GLY A 111 9.01 -19.35 0.21
N GLU A 112 8.71 -18.30 -0.57
CA GLU A 112 9.70 -17.65 -1.43
C GLU A 112 10.60 -16.71 -0.62
N ALA A 113 10.03 -15.96 0.32
CA ALA A 113 10.79 -15.15 1.27
C ALA A 113 11.82 -15.99 2.06
N HIS A 114 11.46 -17.21 2.45
CA HIS A 114 12.36 -18.12 3.14
C HIS A 114 13.49 -18.64 2.24
N LYS A 115 13.28 -18.77 0.94
CA LYS A 115 14.37 -19.11 -0.01
C LYS A 115 15.36 -17.97 -0.16
N LEU A 116 14.88 -16.73 -0.10
CA LEU A 116 15.71 -15.52 -0.20
C LEU A 116 16.51 -15.26 1.07
N ALA A 117 15.88 -15.41 2.24
CA ALA A 117 16.49 -15.22 3.55
C ALA A 117 16.22 -16.43 4.47
N PRO A 118 16.95 -17.55 4.31
CA PRO A 118 16.78 -18.76 5.12
C PRO A 118 17.02 -18.54 6.62
N GLU A 119 17.89 -17.59 6.98
CA GLU A 119 18.26 -17.22 8.34
C GLU A 119 17.28 -16.23 8.99
N ALA A 120 16.29 -15.74 8.25
CA ALA A 120 15.34 -14.77 8.78
C ALA A 120 14.43 -15.39 9.85
N THR A 121 14.15 -14.61 10.89
CA THR A 121 13.15 -14.96 11.88
C THR A 121 11.76 -14.59 11.38
N PHE A 122 10.89 -15.60 11.26
CA PHE A 122 9.49 -15.44 10.85
C PHE A 122 8.59 -15.28 12.07
N LEU A 123 7.89 -14.15 12.13
CA LEU A 123 6.94 -13.84 13.20
C LEU A 123 5.51 -13.87 12.69
N SER A 124 4.66 -14.55 13.44
CA SER A 124 3.20 -14.51 13.28
C SER A 124 2.66 -13.34 14.09
N VAL A 125 2.06 -12.36 13.41
CA VAL A 125 1.46 -11.17 14.01
C VAL A 125 -0.03 -11.39 14.22
N ASP A 126 -0.57 -10.80 15.29
CA ASP A 126 -2.01 -10.68 15.48
C ASP A 126 -2.53 -9.52 14.61
N PRO A 127 -3.23 -9.80 13.49
CA PRO A 127 -3.73 -8.74 12.61
C PRO A 127 -4.79 -7.90 13.31
N GLU A 128 -5.55 -8.46 14.25
CA GLU A 128 -6.62 -7.77 14.95
C GLU A 128 -6.07 -6.68 15.87
N ARG A 129 -4.96 -6.97 16.57
CA ARG A 129 -4.25 -5.96 17.37
C ARG A 129 -3.76 -4.80 16.50
N SER A 130 -3.20 -5.11 15.32
CA SER A 130 -2.67 -4.09 14.42
C SER A 130 -3.79 -3.20 13.87
N ARG A 131 -4.89 -3.82 13.44
CA ARG A 131 -6.10 -3.15 13.00
C ARG A 131 -6.66 -2.23 14.08
N ALA A 132 -6.87 -2.73 15.29
CA ALA A 132 -7.41 -1.96 16.40
C ALA A 132 -6.49 -0.79 16.83
N ALA A 133 -5.17 -0.95 16.73
CA ALA A 133 -4.24 0.16 16.99
C ALA A 133 -4.37 1.27 15.94
N PHE A 134 -4.50 0.91 14.67
CA PHE A 134 -4.62 1.89 13.59
C PHE A 134 -6.02 2.54 13.55
N GLU A 135 -7.09 1.80 13.79
CA GLU A 135 -8.46 2.35 13.93
C GLU A 135 -8.52 3.42 15.03
N ARG A 136 -7.93 3.15 16.21
CA ARG A 136 -7.84 4.17 17.27
C ARG A 136 -7.07 5.41 16.85
N ALA A 137 -6.08 5.27 15.98
CA ALA A 137 -5.34 6.42 15.44
C ALA A 137 -6.20 7.20 14.44
N LEU A 138 -6.95 6.53 13.56
CA LEU A 138 -7.90 7.17 12.64
C LEU A 138 -9.00 7.91 13.40
N ASP A 139 -9.53 7.32 14.48
CA ASP A 139 -10.50 7.98 15.36
C ASP A 139 -9.93 9.25 16.00
N ALA A 140 -8.69 9.19 16.49
CA ALA A 140 -8.00 10.35 17.06
C ALA A 140 -7.74 11.46 16.01
N LEU A 141 -7.47 11.09 14.75
CA LEU A 141 -7.36 12.03 13.64
C LEU A 141 -8.68 12.75 13.35
N GLY A 142 -9.82 12.11 13.62
CA GLY A 142 -11.15 12.70 13.50
C GLY A 142 -11.37 13.96 14.34
N ALA A 143 -10.57 14.16 15.41
CA ALA A 143 -10.60 15.39 16.20
C ALA A 143 -9.99 16.61 15.47
N PHE A 144 -9.17 16.39 14.43
CA PHE A 144 -8.51 17.44 13.67
C PHE A 144 -9.27 17.79 12.38
N SER A 145 -9.80 16.78 11.71
CA SER A 145 -10.59 16.95 10.49
C SER A 145 -11.66 15.86 10.39
N PRO A 146 -12.87 16.18 9.92
CA PRO A 146 -13.88 15.16 9.61
C PRO A 146 -13.56 14.39 8.32
N ALA A 147 -12.65 14.89 7.48
CA ALA A 147 -12.26 14.27 6.22
C ALA A 147 -11.01 13.42 6.44
N VAL A 148 -11.17 12.24 7.05
CA VAL A 148 -10.09 11.26 7.29
C VAL A 148 -10.35 10.01 6.47
N GLU A 149 -9.31 9.52 5.79
CA GLU A 149 -9.33 8.25 5.09
C GLU A 149 -8.08 7.45 5.44
N GLY A 150 -8.25 6.16 5.70
CA GLY A 150 -7.14 5.23 5.96
C GLY A 150 -7.60 3.80 5.76
N GLU A 151 -6.66 2.91 5.48
CA GLU A 151 -6.92 1.49 5.30
C GLU A 151 -6.61 0.73 6.61
N PRO A 152 -7.63 0.26 7.35
CA PRO A 152 -7.43 -0.45 8.61
C PRO A 152 -6.97 -1.90 8.46
N ASP A 153 -7.13 -2.53 7.28
CA ASP A 153 -6.68 -3.91 7.09
C ASP A 153 -5.15 -4.00 7.07
N PRO A 154 -4.50 -4.70 8.04
CA PRO A 154 -3.04 -4.84 8.08
C PRO A 154 -2.45 -5.61 6.90
N THR A 155 -3.26 -6.34 6.15
CA THR A 155 -2.87 -7.09 4.96
C THR A 155 -2.92 -6.26 3.68
N ALA A 156 -3.53 -5.07 3.71
CA ALA A 156 -3.53 -4.13 2.59
C ALA A 156 -2.27 -3.26 2.53
N ASP A 157 -1.78 -2.98 1.32
CA ASP A 157 -0.52 -2.22 1.12
C ASP A 157 -0.56 -0.79 1.66
N ALA A 158 -1.76 -0.21 1.79
CA ALA A 158 -1.98 1.13 2.33
C ALA A 158 -2.00 1.16 3.87
N PHE A 159 -1.90 0.02 4.56
CA PHE A 159 -1.90 -0.01 6.03
C PHE A 159 -0.80 0.85 6.62
N GLY A 160 -1.15 1.66 7.63
CA GLY A 160 -0.23 2.64 8.21
C GLY A 160 -0.10 3.91 7.39
N THR A 161 -1.02 4.19 6.48
CA THR A 161 -1.16 5.48 5.80
C THR A 161 -2.54 6.08 6.00
N ALA A 162 -2.61 7.40 6.15
CA ALA A 162 -3.86 8.13 6.30
C ALA A 162 -3.81 9.43 5.49
N TYR A 163 -4.95 9.80 4.90
CA TYR A 163 -5.17 11.10 4.26
C TYR A 163 -6.14 11.93 5.08
N LEU A 164 -5.84 13.22 5.19
CA LEU A 164 -6.69 14.20 5.83
C LEU A 164 -6.94 15.39 4.89
N GLY A 165 -8.20 15.77 4.73
CA GLY A 165 -8.53 17.09 4.20
C GLY A 165 -8.21 18.15 5.25
N ILE A 166 -7.28 19.06 4.93
CA ILE A 166 -6.82 20.12 5.86
C ILE A 166 -7.15 21.52 5.37
N GLU A 167 -8.06 21.64 4.41
CA GLU A 167 -8.47 22.91 3.87
C GLU A 167 -9.03 23.84 4.98
N GLY A 168 -8.50 25.06 5.05
CA GLY A 168 -8.92 26.08 6.03
C GLY A 168 -8.49 25.79 7.48
N LEU A 169 -7.74 24.71 7.73
CA LEU A 169 -7.22 24.37 9.06
C LEU A 169 -5.94 25.14 9.42
N ASP A 170 -5.28 25.76 8.45
CA ASP A 170 -4.09 26.59 8.63
C ASP A 170 -4.32 27.69 9.68
N ARG A 171 -5.47 28.39 9.61
CA ARG A 171 -5.82 29.48 10.54
C ARG A 171 -6.19 28.97 11.92
N LEU A 172 -6.85 27.81 12.01
CA LEU A 172 -7.29 27.23 13.28
C LEU A 172 -6.12 26.70 14.11
N TRP A 173 -5.12 26.13 13.45
CA TRP A 173 -4.00 25.44 14.12
C TRP A 173 -2.67 26.21 14.08
N GLY A 174 -2.65 27.38 13.44
CA GLY A 174 -1.48 28.25 13.38
C GLY A 174 -0.43 27.80 12.36
N GLY A 175 -0.87 27.19 11.27
CA GLY A 175 -0.06 26.74 10.15
C GLY A 175 0.08 25.22 10.04
N GLU A 176 0.41 24.77 8.83
CA GLU A 176 0.54 23.36 8.46
C GLU A 176 1.56 22.59 9.31
N ARG A 177 2.74 23.19 9.59
CA ARG A 177 3.77 22.63 10.48
C ARG A 177 3.21 22.30 11.86
N ARG A 178 2.54 23.26 12.49
CA ARG A 178 2.01 23.11 13.85
C ARG A 178 0.88 22.10 13.92
N LEU A 179 0.03 22.06 12.88
CA LEU A 179 -1.00 21.03 12.75
C LEU A 179 -0.36 19.63 12.76
N VAL A 180 0.66 19.41 11.93
CA VAL A 180 1.36 18.11 11.85
C VAL A 180 2.04 17.74 13.16
N GLU A 181 2.68 18.69 13.85
CA GLU A 181 3.30 18.46 15.16
C GLU A 181 2.27 18.03 16.20
N ARG A 182 1.14 18.73 16.29
CA ARG A 182 0.05 18.38 17.22
C ARG A 182 -0.58 17.02 16.91
N ILE A 183 -0.76 16.69 15.64
CA ILE A 183 -1.24 15.37 15.22
C ILE A 183 -0.26 14.30 15.70
N ALA A 184 1.04 14.48 15.49
CA ALA A 184 2.02 13.51 15.93
C ALA A 184 2.08 13.35 17.45
N GLU A 185 1.93 14.45 18.21
CA GLU A 185 1.80 14.40 19.68
C GLU A 185 0.55 13.64 20.12
N ALA A 186 -0.59 13.85 19.47
CA ALA A 186 -1.83 13.15 19.79
C ALA A 186 -1.77 11.65 19.48
N LEU A 187 -0.99 11.26 18.46
CA LEU A 187 -0.86 9.86 18.02
C LEU A 187 0.29 9.10 18.68
N GLU A 188 1.24 9.78 19.31
CA GLU A 188 2.35 9.17 20.04
C GLU A 188 1.95 8.08 21.06
N PRO A 189 0.90 8.26 21.90
CA PRO A 189 0.49 7.21 22.83
C PRO A 189 -0.22 6.02 22.16
N ILE A 190 -0.59 6.13 20.88
CA ILE A 190 -1.39 5.13 20.16
C ILE A 190 -0.51 4.31 19.21
N LEU A 191 0.31 4.99 18.41
CA LEU A 191 1.16 4.38 17.40
C LEU A 191 2.64 4.57 17.73
N PRO A 192 3.46 3.52 17.55
CA PRO A 192 4.87 3.57 17.90
C PRO A 192 5.63 4.50 16.97
N GLY A 193 6.02 5.67 17.48
CA GLY A 193 6.88 6.67 16.83
C GLY A 193 6.16 7.58 15.81
N PRO A 194 6.83 8.63 15.33
CA PRO A 194 6.20 9.67 14.52
C PRO A 194 5.87 9.19 13.09
N PRO A 195 4.84 9.79 12.46
CA PRO A 195 4.61 9.66 11.02
C PRO A 195 5.66 10.46 10.22
N ARG A 196 5.70 10.21 8.92
CA ARG A 196 6.16 11.16 7.91
C ARG A 196 4.95 11.89 7.35
N ALA A 197 5.04 13.21 7.21
CA ALA A 197 3.94 14.05 6.79
C ALA A 197 4.24 14.73 5.46
N GLY A 198 3.27 14.71 4.56
CA GLY A 198 3.34 15.36 3.26
C GLY A 198 2.07 16.14 2.99
N ILE A 199 2.19 17.38 2.54
CA ILE A 199 1.02 18.19 2.17
C ILE A 199 1.11 18.59 0.71
N ALA A 200 0.02 18.39 -0.02
CA ALA A 200 -0.10 18.85 -1.39
C ALA A 200 -1.57 19.09 -1.79
N ALA A 201 -1.81 19.45 -3.04
CA ALA A 201 -3.16 19.63 -3.59
C ALA A 201 -3.76 18.31 -4.11
N THR A 202 -2.91 17.34 -4.42
CA THR A 202 -3.26 16.01 -4.92
C THR A 202 -2.90 14.91 -3.93
N ARG A 203 -3.54 13.73 -4.02
CA ARG A 203 -3.19 12.59 -3.16
C ARG A 203 -1.79 12.11 -3.49
N PHE A 204 -1.46 12.02 -4.78
CA PHE A 204 -0.13 11.63 -5.23
C PHE A 204 0.94 12.61 -4.76
N GLY A 205 0.74 13.92 -4.94
CA GLY A 205 1.66 14.95 -4.45
C GLY A 205 1.88 14.86 -2.94
N ALA A 206 0.81 14.70 -2.16
CA ALA A 206 0.89 14.59 -0.71
C ALA A 206 1.64 13.32 -0.28
N SER A 207 1.39 12.21 -0.98
CA SER A 207 2.09 10.94 -0.77
C SER A 207 3.59 11.06 -1.02
N VAL A 208 3.96 11.63 -2.17
CA VAL A 208 5.37 11.84 -2.55
C VAL A 208 6.05 12.85 -1.61
N ALA A 209 5.35 13.90 -1.19
CA ALA A 209 5.83 14.83 -0.18
C ALA A 209 6.15 14.10 1.14
N ALA A 210 5.25 13.23 1.62
CA ALA A 210 5.48 12.46 2.84
C ALA A 210 6.68 11.50 2.70
N LEU A 211 6.83 10.89 1.53
CA LEU A 211 7.93 9.96 1.26
C LEU A 211 9.29 10.68 1.22
N THR A 212 9.34 11.87 0.64
CA THR A 212 10.54 12.69 0.50
C THR A 212 10.80 13.63 1.69
N ALA A 213 9.87 13.66 2.65
CA ALA A 213 9.92 14.46 3.86
C ALA A 213 11.23 14.30 4.64
N ARG A 214 11.73 15.42 5.18
CA ARG A 214 12.96 15.47 5.97
C ARG A 214 12.68 16.08 7.34
N TYR A 215 13.58 15.80 8.28
CA TYR A 215 13.65 16.56 9.51
C TYR A 215 14.33 17.88 9.19
N GLU A 216 13.57 18.97 9.20
CA GLU A 216 14.08 20.28 8.81
C GLU A 216 15.01 20.90 9.85
N LEU A 217 14.81 20.60 11.14
CA LEU A 217 15.60 21.15 12.24
C LEU A 217 15.92 20.07 13.29
N PRO A 218 17.06 20.19 13.99
CA PRO A 218 17.33 19.39 15.18
C PRO A 218 16.20 19.55 16.21
N GLY A 219 15.67 18.44 16.72
CA GLY A 219 14.57 18.44 17.70
C GLY A 219 13.16 18.35 17.09
N CYS A 220 13.00 18.47 15.76
CA CYS A 220 11.73 18.15 15.12
C CYS A 220 11.39 16.66 15.32
N ARG A 221 10.17 16.40 15.79
CA ARG A 221 9.68 15.04 16.06
C ARG A 221 9.18 14.35 14.78
N VAL A 222 8.81 15.12 13.76
CA VAL A 222 8.16 14.64 12.54
C VAL A 222 8.96 15.07 11.32
N ALA A 223 9.15 14.15 10.37
CA ALA A 223 9.65 14.51 9.05
C ALA A 223 8.50 15.11 8.24
N PHE A 224 8.72 16.27 7.61
CA PHE A 224 7.69 16.98 6.86
C PHE A 224 8.19 17.47 5.51
N ALA A 225 7.28 17.53 4.54
CA ALA A 225 7.39 18.37 3.36
C ALA A 225 6.00 18.88 2.95
N ALA A 226 5.95 20.08 2.38
CA ALA A 226 4.74 20.63 1.78
C ALA A 226 5.05 21.17 0.39
N VAL A 227 4.19 20.83 -0.56
CA VAL A 227 4.17 21.47 -1.88
C VAL A 227 3.55 22.86 -1.68
N PRO A 228 4.21 23.94 -2.14
CA PRO A 228 3.67 25.28 -2.04
C PRO A 228 2.25 25.37 -2.59
N ASP A 229 1.42 26.15 -1.92
CA ASP A 229 0.12 26.51 -2.45
C ASP A 229 0.30 27.62 -3.50
N ASP A 230 -0.08 27.34 -4.74
CA ASP A 230 0.30 28.12 -5.92
C ASP A 230 -0.82 29.05 -6.43
N HIS A 231 -1.79 29.33 -5.55
CA HIS A 231 -2.95 30.16 -5.91
C HIS A 231 -2.69 31.66 -5.87
N ALA A 232 -1.50 32.10 -5.42
CA ALA A 232 -1.18 33.52 -5.31
C ALA A 232 -1.01 34.23 -6.67
N THR A 233 -0.82 33.48 -7.77
CA THR A 233 -0.57 34.06 -9.10
C THR A 233 -1.45 33.42 -10.17
N PRO A 234 -2.16 34.21 -10.99
CA PRO A 234 -2.84 33.72 -12.19
C PRO A 234 -1.82 33.00 -13.07
N ARG A 235 -2.00 31.70 -13.28
CA ARG A 235 -1.11 30.91 -14.13
C ARG A 235 -1.31 31.29 -15.60
N GLU A 236 -0.21 31.47 -16.32
CA GLU A 236 -0.24 31.37 -17.77
C GLU A 236 -0.57 29.92 -18.15
N ARG A 237 -1.22 29.71 -19.31
CA ARG A 237 -1.71 28.38 -19.74
C ARG A 237 -0.62 27.29 -19.78
N ASP A 238 0.64 27.70 -19.89
CA ASP A 238 1.80 26.83 -20.07
C ASP A 238 2.77 26.81 -18.86
N ASP A 239 2.46 27.51 -17.76
CA ASP A 239 3.31 27.52 -16.56
C ASP A 239 3.09 26.24 -15.73
N PRO A 240 4.14 25.45 -15.42
CA PRO A 240 4.02 24.29 -14.55
C PRO A 240 3.60 24.76 -13.14
N GLY A 241 2.45 24.30 -12.67
CA GLY A 241 2.01 24.59 -11.31
C GLY A 241 2.96 24.00 -10.25
N ALA A 242 2.89 24.50 -9.01
CA ALA A 242 3.79 24.08 -7.92
C ALA A 242 3.92 22.56 -7.72
N GLU A 243 2.85 21.79 -7.94
CA GLU A 243 2.89 20.31 -7.93
C GLU A 243 3.83 19.77 -9.01
N ALA A 244 3.67 20.21 -10.26
CA ALA A 244 4.55 19.79 -11.35
C ALA A 244 6.00 20.21 -11.10
N VAL A 245 6.23 21.42 -10.57
CA VAL A 245 7.57 21.91 -10.21
C VAL A 245 8.21 21.07 -9.10
N PHE A 246 7.43 20.74 -8.06
CA PHE A 246 7.87 19.89 -6.95
C PHE A 246 8.20 18.46 -7.40
N LEU A 247 7.36 17.89 -8.27
CA LEU A 247 7.51 16.52 -8.75
C LEU A 247 8.64 16.38 -9.78
N ALA A 248 8.86 17.38 -10.64
CA ALA A 248 9.80 17.33 -11.76
C ALA A 248 11.20 16.75 -11.45
N PRO A 249 11.89 17.13 -10.36
CA PRO A 249 13.23 16.61 -10.05
C PRO A 249 13.23 15.17 -9.50
N LEU A 250 12.08 14.63 -9.11
CA LEU A 250 11.99 13.34 -8.41
C LEU A 250 12.10 12.14 -9.36
N PRO A 251 12.63 11.00 -8.89
CA PRO A 251 12.81 9.82 -9.74
C PRO A 251 11.47 9.14 -10.06
N LEU A 252 11.37 8.56 -11.25
CA LEU A 252 10.17 7.81 -11.70
C LEU A 252 9.90 6.56 -10.86
N ASP A 253 10.88 6.08 -10.08
CA ASP A 253 10.68 4.93 -9.17
C ASP A 253 9.62 5.21 -8.09
N LEU A 254 9.31 6.48 -7.80
CA LEU A 254 8.25 6.87 -6.87
C LEU A 254 6.84 6.81 -7.48
N LEU A 255 6.72 6.64 -8.80
CA LEU A 255 5.42 6.43 -9.42
C LEU A 255 4.85 5.07 -9.02
N PRO A 256 3.51 4.96 -8.87
CA PRO A 256 2.81 3.71 -8.62
C PRO A 256 2.75 2.83 -9.90
N ALA A 257 3.89 2.65 -10.56
CA ALA A 257 4.04 1.87 -11.77
C ALA A 257 4.43 0.42 -11.44
N ASP A 258 3.93 -0.52 -12.24
CA ASP A 258 4.40 -1.90 -12.21
C ASP A 258 5.85 -2.05 -12.71
N ASP A 259 6.47 -3.19 -12.43
CA ASP A 259 7.87 -3.44 -12.78
C ASP A 259 8.12 -3.45 -14.29
N GLU A 260 7.12 -3.84 -15.09
CA GLU A 260 7.20 -3.81 -16.55
C GLU A 260 7.29 -2.36 -17.05
N THR A 261 6.38 -1.50 -16.61
CA THR A 261 6.31 -0.09 -16.98
C THR A 261 7.55 0.65 -16.50
N ARG A 262 8.01 0.39 -15.27
CA ARG A 262 9.27 0.94 -14.73
C ARG A 262 10.47 0.52 -15.57
N SER A 263 10.55 -0.75 -15.98
CA SER A 263 11.62 -1.25 -16.85
C SER A 263 11.58 -0.58 -18.23
N ARG A 264 10.38 -0.36 -18.78
CA ARG A 264 10.21 0.32 -20.05
C ARG A 264 10.62 1.79 -19.97
N PHE A 265 10.25 2.54 -18.92
CA PHE A 265 10.75 3.91 -18.73
C PHE A 265 12.28 3.97 -18.74
N ARG A 266 12.94 3.05 -18.02
CA ARG A 266 14.41 2.95 -18.00
C ARG A 266 15.00 2.67 -19.39
N LEU A 267 14.37 1.81 -20.19
CA LEU A 267 14.80 1.54 -21.57
C LEU A 267 14.69 2.77 -22.48
N PHE A 268 13.71 3.64 -22.25
CA PHE A 268 13.58 4.92 -22.96
C PHE A 268 14.47 6.03 -22.41
N GLY A 269 15.32 5.73 -21.42
CA GLY A 269 16.21 6.70 -20.80
C GLY A 269 15.52 7.68 -19.85
N LEU A 270 14.23 7.47 -19.55
CA LEU A 270 13.46 8.29 -18.62
C LEU A 270 13.80 7.87 -17.19
N ARG A 271 14.23 8.83 -16.38
CA ARG A 271 14.61 8.63 -14.97
C ARG A 271 13.87 9.55 -14.02
N ARG A 272 13.43 10.72 -14.48
CA ARG A 272 12.77 11.74 -13.64
C ARG A 272 11.35 12.03 -14.09
N MET A 273 10.49 12.43 -13.15
CA MET A 273 9.09 12.78 -13.43
C MET A 273 8.98 13.94 -14.41
N GLY A 274 9.86 14.94 -14.32
CA GLY A 274 9.86 16.08 -15.24
C GLY A 274 10.15 15.69 -16.70
N GLU A 275 10.96 14.65 -16.92
CA GLU A 275 11.25 14.13 -18.26
C GLU A 275 10.01 13.47 -18.86
N LEU A 276 9.26 12.71 -18.04
CA LEU A 276 7.99 12.12 -18.45
C LEU A 276 6.93 13.21 -18.70
N ALA A 277 6.81 14.18 -17.79
CA ALA A 277 5.84 15.27 -17.85
C ALA A 277 6.00 16.16 -19.09
N ALA A 278 7.24 16.31 -19.58
CA ALA A 278 7.58 17.10 -20.77
C ALA A 278 7.16 16.42 -22.09
N LEU A 279 6.89 15.10 -22.08
CA LEU A 279 6.50 14.39 -23.29
C LEU A 279 5.02 14.65 -23.65
N PRO A 280 4.67 14.69 -24.95
CA PRO A 280 3.27 14.84 -25.36
C PRO A 280 2.41 13.68 -24.86
N ARG A 281 1.25 13.98 -24.25
CA ARG A 281 0.33 12.97 -23.71
C ARG A 281 -0.07 11.92 -24.75
N SER A 282 -0.25 12.31 -26.01
CA SER A 282 -0.56 11.41 -27.13
C SER A 282 0.56 10.39 -27.38
N ALA A 283 1.82 10.83 -27.32
CA ALA A 283 2.98 9.95 -27.50
C ALA A 283 3.11 8.95 -26.35
N ILE A 284 2.85 9.39 -25.10
CA ILE A 284 2.86 8.50 -23.95
C ILE A 284 1.74 7.47 -24.05
N ARG A 285 0.50 7.89 -24.33
CA ARG A 285 -0.62 6.95 -24.50
C ARG A 285 -0.39 5.96 -25.63
N ALA A 286 0.13 6.41 -26.76
CA ALA A 286 0.43 5.53 -27.90
C ALA A 286 1.49 4.46 -27.55
N ARG A 287 2.45 4.79 -26.67
CA ARG A 287 3.52 3.86 -26.30
C ARG A 287 3.17 2.99 -25.09
N PHE A 288 2.61 3.57 -24.04
CA PHE A 288 2.42 2.96 -22.71
C PHE A 288 0.95 2.69 -22.37
N GLY A 289 0.02 2.96 -23.29
CA GLY A 289 -1.41 2.74 -23.08
C GLY A 289 -2.03 3.71 -22.08
N GLU A 290 -3.17 3.33 -21.53
CA GLU A 290 -3.89 4.12 -20.53
C GLU A 290 -3.10 4.28 -19.23
N GLU A 291 -2.41 3.23 -18.78
CA GLU A 291 -1.55 3.27 -17.59
C GLU A 291 -0.49 4.37 -17.71
N GLY A 292 0.23 4.43 -18.84
CA GLY A 292 1.18 5.51 -19.05
C GLY A 292 0.54 6.89 -19.12
N GLY A 293 -0.69 6.99 -19.65
CA GLY A 293 -1.47 8.22 -19.64
C GLY A 293 -1.84 8.69 -18.23
N PHE A 294 -2.17 7.75 -17.34
CA PHE A 294 -2.42 7.99 -15.92
C PHE A 294 -1.15 8.46 -15.21
N LEU A 295 -0.06 7.71 -15.34
CA LEU A 295 1.24 8.06 -14.75
C LEU A 295 1.77 9.42 -15.25
N HIS A 296 1.55 9.75 -16.53
CA HIS A 296 1.89 11.05 -17.09
C HIS A 296 1.10 12.18 -16.43
N ALA A 297 -0.21 12.01 -16.22
CA ALA A 297 -1.03 12.98 -15.51
C ALA A 297 -0.50 13.23 -14.09
N LEU A 298 -0.17 12.16 -13.34
CA LEU A 298 0.41 12.26 -12.00
C LEU A 298 1.69 13.12 -12.00
N THR A 299 2.60 12.94 -12.96
CA THR A 299 3.84 13.75 -13.04
C THR A 299 3.61 15.23 -13.32
N ARG A 300 2.42 15.60 -13.79
CA ARG A 300 2.00 16.98 -14.04
C ARG A 300 1.21 17.58 -12.87
N GLY A 301 1.08 16.86 -11.75
CA GLY A 301 0.26 17.28 -10.63
C GLY A 301 -1.24 17.18 -10.93
N GLU A 302 -1.63 16.34 -11.88
CA GLU A 302 -3.02 16.02 -12.19
C GLU A 302 -3.36 14.68 -11.53
N ASP A 303 -4.43 14.61 -10.74
CA ASP A 303 -4.91 13.40 -10.07
C ASP A 303 -6.30 13.05 -10.66
N PRO A 304 -6.35 12.27 -11.77
CA PRO A 304 -7.54 12.05 -12.58
C PRO A 304 -8.52 11.00 -12.04
#